data_AF-A0A3D9SSR8-F1
#
_entry.id   AF-A0A3D9SSR8-F1
#
_cell.length_a   1.000
_cell.length_b   1.000
_cell.length_c   1.000
_cell.angle_alpha   90.00
_cell.angle_beta   90.00
_cell.angle_gamma   90.00
#
_symmetry.space_group_name_H-M   'P 1'
#
loop_
_entity.id
_entity.type
_entity.pdbx_description
1 polymer ?
#
loop_
_entity_poly.entity_id
_entity_poly.type
_entity_poly.pdbx_seq_one_letter_code
_entity_poly.pdbx_strand_id
1 'polypeptide(L)'
;MTVTIDDGNVSFTPAEAADLRGAITAVPQALDNQWFDRELLAGVLQSGEVTKAIAEKRARRSRREYLRALLAAEKIVVNRAYLYNNPEVYRDYQREGPDREAFRHLLRDGVIMPWLLGEPSPVPAQAPEFETVDGFEAWREMAETTRMSCLRLSWDEAENAAMSRDLGREFGAFVNNLTQLEPDALQRDLALTDEEHARSVLARLREVGRWAHDELDADRTVTRQRLYERFVVADGTNVTDCRYDGAKPHAAEVKQLLDLKYATNLADAVDVFCITPGDSPRRTALQESLAARRGRGRAELPSTDADQLITLLRNLAFQDIQGLLEAVPTLDHLSLSDVHAVRLENEWADYRDIFAGLVQRRSVEAFADQDSGAQAVTGAYLSMLERAEEISTRRRGVERVERFAGLTEIGIDIGAITINAVFLRGHAPAFEVVGDTIGLAGARSARVAVRWGVGRILGRRSRRRLDTTAQILDLRLDDPKREARKLLDYLTDQTRLDTEPGNGPDMTDDSE
;
A
#
# COMPACT_ATOMS: atom_id res chain seq x y z
N MET A 1 12.94 30.48 -11.04
CA MET A 1 13.99 29.66 -11.66
C MET A 1 14.07 28.36 -10.88
N THR A 2 13.76 27.23 -11.50
CA THR A 2 13.84 25.93 -10.83
C THR A 2 15.31 25.59 -10.61
N VAL A 3 15.69 25.38 -9.34
CA VAL A 3 17.06 24.98 -8.99
C VAL A 3 17.37 23.66 -9.71
N THR A 4 18.58 23.55 -10.25
CA THR A 4 19.08 22.34 -10.92
C THR A 4 20.43 22.02 -10.29
N ILE A 5 20.66 20.75 -9.97
CA ILE A 5 21.94 20.24 -9.49
C ILE A 5 22.54 19.43 -10.64
N ASP A 6 23.78 19.75 -10.98
CA ASP A 6 24.58 19.04 -11.98
C ASP A 6 25.69 18.27 -11.25
N ASP A 7 25.66 16.94 -11.34
CA ASP A 7 26.66 16.03 -10.80
C ASP A 7 27.26 15.20 -11.94
N GLY A 8 28.43 15.61 -12.42
CA GLY A 8 29.06 15.01 -13.61
C GLY A 8 28.17 15.16 -14.85
N ASN A 9 27.75 14.03 -15.42
CA ASN A 9 26.87 13.97 -16.59
C ASN A 9 25.37 13.92 -16.22
N VAL A 10 25.04 13.96 -14.94
CA VAL A 10 23.66 13.81 -14.46
C VAL A 10 23.13 15.17 -14.00
N SER A 11 21.97 15.57 -14.51
CA SER A 11 21.27 16.79 -14.10
C SER A 11 19.92 16.45 -13.51
N PHE A 12 19.59 17.00 -12.34
CA PHE A 12 18.29 16.78 -11.72
C PHE A 12 17.79 18.00 -10.96
N THR A 13 16.47 18.07 -10.79
CA THR A 13 15.82 19.07 -9.93
C THR A 13 15.68 18.49 -8.52
N PRO A 14 16.20 19.18 -7.48
CA PRO A 14 15.99 18.79 -6.10
C PRO A 14 14.53 19.00 -5.71
N ALA A 15 13.95 18.01 -5.03
CA ALA A 15 12.64 18.07 -4.41
C ALA A 15 12.69 17.60 -2.94
N GLU A 16 11.79 18.13 -2.13
CA GLU A 16 11.54 17.75 -0.73
C GLU A 16 10.06 17.44 -0.53
N ALA A 17 9.67 17.01 0.68
CA ALA A 17 8.28 16.70 1.01
C ALA A 17 7.30 17.85 0.71
N ALA A 18 7.75 19.11 0.84
CA ALA A 18 6.93 20.28 0.54
C ALA A 18 6.52 20.36 -0.94
N ASP A 19 7.36 19.87 -1.86
CA ASP A 19 7.11 19.88 -3.31
C ASP A 19 6.11 18.80 -3.75
N LEU A 20 5.79 17.85 -2.85
CA LEU A 20 4.83 16.78 -3.09
C LEU A 20 3.40 17.16 -2.67
N ARG A 21 3.24 18.30 -1.97
CA ARG A 21 1.94 18.72 -1.42
C ARG A 21 0.91 18.95 -2.51
N GLY A 22 -0.28 18.40 -2.31
CA GLY A 22 -1.41 18.55 -3.23
C GLY A 22 -1.40 17.55 -4.39
N ALA A 23 -0.28 16.89 -4.67
CA ALA A 23 -0.20 15.80 -5.63
C ALA A 23 -0.51 14.45 -4.96
N ILE A 24 -1.14 13.54 -5.71
CA ILE A 24 -1.34 12.16 -5.26
C ILE A 24 0.00 11.43 -5.41
N THR A 25 0.80 11.41 -4.35
CA THR A 25 2.12 10.77 -4.34
C THR A 25 2.09 9.48 -3.53
N ALA A 26 2.83 8.46 -3.98
CA ALA A 26 2.90 7.18 -3.28
C ALA A 26 4.27 6.49 -3.29
N VAL A 27 4.54 5.68 -2.27
CA VAL A 27 5.65 4.72 -2.22
C VAL A 27 5.10 3.31 -2.49
N PRO A 28 5.48 2.64 -3.59
CA PRO A 28 5.04 1.28 -3.89
C PRO A 28 5.86 0.23 -3.14
N GLN A 29 5.24 -0.48 -2.20
CA GLN A 29 5.92 -1.51 -1.39
C GLN A 29 6.48 -2.67 -2.25
N ALA A 30 5.77 -3.05 -3.31
CA ALA A 30 6.11 -4.22 -4.13
C ALA A 30 7.41 -4.09 -4.94
N LEU A 31 8.00 -2.89 -5.01
CA LEU A 31 9.30 -2.68 -5.65
C LEU A 31 10.48 -3.13 -4.77
N ASP A 32 10.24 -3.36 -3.48
CA ASP A 32 11.26 -3.86 -2.58
C ASP A 32 11.69 -5.28 -2.98
N ASN A 33 12.99 -5.47 -3.17
CA ASN A 33 13.58 -6.76 -3.52
C ASN A 33 13.47 -7.80 -2.39
N GLN A 34 13.02 -7.42 -1.19
CA GLN A 34 12.66 -8.32 -0.09
C GLN A 34 11.15 -8.56 0.04
N TRP A 35 10.28 -7.90 -0.73
CA TRP A 35 8.84 -8.05 -0.58
C TRP A 35 8.31 -9.41 -1.08
N PHE A 36 7.47 -10.03 -0.25
CA PHE A 36 6.64 -11.19 -0.55
C PHE A 36 5.24 -10.95 0.03
N ASP A 37 4.19 -11.24 -0.74
CA ASP A 37 2.85 -11.35 -0.16
C ASP A 37 2.71 -12.65 0.66
N ARG A 38 1.58 -12.81 1.36
CA ARG A 38 1.31 -13.95 2.25
C ARG A 38 1.49 -15.29 1.54
N GLU A 39 0.87 -15.44 0.37
CA GLU A 39 0.92 -16.70 -0.37
C GLU A 39 2.35 -17.03 -0.84
N LEU A 40 3.07 -16.05 -1.39
CA LEU A 40 4.45 -16.26 -1.83
C LEU A 40 5.39 -16.54 -0.66
N LEU A 41 5.23 -15.83 0.45
CA LEU A 41 6.07 -16.00 1.65
C LEU A 41 5.88 -17.40 2.25
N ALA A 42 4.63 -17.87 2.35
CA ALA A 42 4.34 -19.23 2.79
C ALA A 42 5.02 -20.27 1.89
N GLY A 43 4.99 -20.04 0.56
CA GLY A 43 5.70 -20.87 -0.41
C GLY A 43 7.22 -20.90 -0.19
N VAL A 44 7.85 -19.74 0.03
CA VAL A 44 9.31 -19.67 0.26
C VAL A 44 9.70 -20.34 1.57
N LEU A 45 8.94 -20.13 2.64
CA LEU A 45 9.23 -20.76 3.93
C LEU A 45 9.09 -22.28 3.88
N GLN A 46 8.14 -22.79 3.08
CA GLN A 46 7.98 -24.22 2.86
C GLN A 46 9.12 -24.82 2.05
N SER A 47 9.65 -24.11 1.05
CA SER A 47 10.80 -24.57 0.24
C SER A 47 12.16 -24.28 0.86
N GLY A 48 12.25 -23.35 1.81
CA GLY A 48 13.51 -22.84 2.38
C GLY A 48 14.31 -21.90 1.46
N GLU A 49 13.84 -21.72 0.22
CA GLU A 49 14.49 -20.89 -0.80
C GLU A 49 13.48 -20.39 -1.84
N VAL A 50 13.86 -19.38 -2.62
CA VAL A 50 13.06 -18.86 -3.73
C VAL A 50 13.23 -19.78 -4.94
N THR A 51 12.28 -20.69 -5.16
CA THR A 51 12.26 -21.53 -6.36
C THR A 51 11.96 -20.71 -7.63
N LYS A 52 12.28 -21.25 -8.81
CA LYS A 52 11.96 -20.61 -10.10
C LYS A 52 10.47 -20.23 -10.23
N ALA A 53 9.57 -21.12 -9.82
CA ALA A 53 8.13 -20.87 -9.89
C ALA A 53 7.70 -19.71 -8.97
N ILE A 54 8.28 -19.61 -7.77
CA ILE A 54 8.06 -18.50 -6.85
C ILE A 54 8.62 -17.21 -7.43
N ALA A 55 9.84 -17.23 -7.97
CA ALA A 55 10.48 -16.07 -8.59
C ALA A 55 9.63 -15.52 -9.74
N GLU A 56 9.15 -16.38 -10.66
CA GLU A 56 8.29 -15.98 -11.77
C GLU A 56 6.95 -15.39 -11.30
N LYS A 57 6.34 -15.98 -10.27
CA LYS A 57 5.09 -15.47 -9.71
C LYS A 57 5.30 -14.13 -9.03
N ARG A 58 6.38 -13.99 -8.25
CA ARG A 58 6.78 -12.73 -7.61
C ARG A 58 7.05 -11.64 -8.64
N ALA A 59 7.79 -11.93 -9.70
CA ALA A 59 8.03 -11.03 -10.83
C ALA A 59 6.73 -10.50 -11.43
N ARG A 60 5.79 -11.40 -11.78
CA ARG A 60 4.46 -11.00 -12.29
C ARG A 60 3.69 -10.12 -11.31
N ARG A 61 3.70 -10.45 -10.02
CA ARG A 61 3.01 -9.66 -8.99
C ARG A 61 3.66 -8.29 -8.81
N SER A 62 4.97 -8.22 -8.61
CA SER A 62 5.73 -6.97 -8.46
C SER A 62 5.51 -6.05 -9.66
N ARG A 63 5.57 -6.60 -10.88
CA ARG A 63 5.31 -5.84 -12.10
C ARG A 63 3.91 -5.24 -12.15
N ARG A 64 2.88 -6.04 -11.86
CA ARG A 64 1.51 -5.53 -11.83
C ARG A 64 1.36 -4.40 -10.81
N GLU A 65 1.89 -4.58 -9.60
CA GLU A 65 1.76 -3.57 -8.54
C GLU A 65 2.54 -2.28 -8.86
N TYR A 66 3.69 -2.39 -9.53
CA TYR A 66 4.44 -1.24 -10.04
C TYR A 66 3.64 -0.42 -11.06
N LEU A 67 3.10 -1.08 -12.10
CA LEU A 67 2.27 -0.40 -13.11
C LEU A 67 0.98 0.16 -12.52
N ARG A 68 0.38 -0.56 -11.57
CA ARG A 68 -0.78 -0.07 -10.82
C ARG A 68 -0.46 1.21 -10.04
N ALA A 69 0.69 1.27 -9.38
CA ALA A 69 1.11 2.47 -8.66
C ALA A 69 1.26 3.67 -9.61
N LEU A 70 1.82 3.46 -10.81
CA LEU A 70 1.94 4.50 -11.84
C LEU A 70 0.62 4.94 -12.45
N LEU A 71 -0.42 4.11 -12.43
CA LEU A 71 -1.77 4.52 -12.85
C LEU A 71 -2.51 5.24 -11.73
N ALA A 72 -2.44 4.71 -10.51
CA ALA A 72 -3.21 5.17 -9.37
C ALA A 72 -2.67 6.46 -8.73
N ALA A 73 -1.39 6.77 -8.89
CA ALA A 73 -0.76 7.95 -8.32
C ALA A 73 -0.26 8.92 -9.40
N GLU A 74 -0.28 10.21 -9.09
CA GLU A 74 0.34 11.25 -9.92
C GLU A 74 1.87 11.09 -9.93
N LYS A 75 2.44 10.77 -8.76
CA LYS A 75 3.87 10.57 -8.57
C LYS A 75 4.13 9.30 -7.76
N ILE A 76 5.21 8.60 -8.07
CA ILE A 76 5.73 7.53 -7.23
C ILE A 76 7.14 7.85 -6.77
N VAL A 77 7.41 7.57 -5.51
CA VAL A 77 8.73 7.69 -4.90
C VAL A 77 9.37 6.31 -4.87
N VAL A 78 10.51 6.17 -5.53
CA VAL A 78 11.21 4.89 -5.69
C VAL A 78 12.58 5.00 -5.04
N ASN A 79 12.91 4.09 -4.13
CA ASN A 79 14.28 4.00 -3.62
C ASN A 79 15.24 3.84 -4.80
N ARG A 80 16.25 4.70 -4.88
CA ARG A 80 17.23 4.71 -5.96
C ARG A 80 17.79 3.33 -6.29
N ALA A 81 18.05 2.49 -5.28
CA ALA A 81 18.58 1.15 -5.50
C ALA A 81 17.64 0.26 -6.33
N TYR A 82 16.33 0.41 -6.16
CA TYR A 82 15.32 -0.37 -6.89
C TYR A 82 15.27 -0.06 -8.38
N LEU A 83 15.78 1.11 -8.79
CA LEU A 83 15.81 1.47 -10.19
C LEU A 83 16.71 0.49 -10.94
N TYR A 84 17.89 0.15 -10.41
CA TYR A 84 18.86 -0.71 -11.09
C TYR A 84 18.94 -2.16 -10.56
N ASN A 85 18.36 -2.47 -9.39
CA ASN A 85 18.40 -3.82 -8.81
C ASN A 85 17.09 -4.61 -8.94
N ASN A 86 15.99 -3.98 -9.40
CA ASN A 86 14.71 -4.65 -9.61
C ASN A 86 14.47 -4.92 -11.11
N PRO A 87 14.49 -6.20 -11.55
CA PRO A 87 14.26 -6.56 -12.95
C PRO A 87 12.92 -6.10 -13.53
N GLU A 88 11.90 -5.95 -12.70
CA GLU A 88 10.58 -5.49 -13.12
C GLU A 88 10.53 -3.99 -13.40
N VAL A 89 11.55 -3.25 -12.96
CA VAL A 89 11.74 -1.81 -13.23
C VAL A 89 12.74 -1.63 -14.36
N TYR A 90 13.98 -2.13 -14.23
CA TYR A 90 15.02 -1.81 -15.22
C TYR A 90 14.77 -2.38 -16.61
N ARG A 91 13.97 -3.45 -16.73
CA ARG A 91 13.56 -3.97 -18.04
C ARG A 91 12.86 -2.93 -18.92
N ASP A 92 12.24 -1.91 -18.33
CA ASP A 92 11.52 -0.88 -19.08
C ASP A 92 12.45 0.08 -19.82
N TYR A 93 13.70 0.18 -19.41
CA TYR A 93 14.66 1.09 -20.02
C TYR A 93 15.97 0.44 -20.45
N GLN A 94 16.18 -0.83 -20.11
CA GLN A 94 17.36 -1.61 -20.50
C GLN A 94 17.49 -1.78 -22.02
N ARG A 95 16.37 -1.86 -22.74
CA ARG A 95 16.34 -2.05 -24.20
C ARG A 95 15.67 -0.88 -24.88
N GLU A 96 16.12 -0.53 -26.07
CA GLU A 96 15.42 0.42 -26.91
C GLU A 96 14.01 -0.06 -27.24
N GLY A 97 13.06 0.88 -27.30
CA GLY A 97 11.66 0.58 -27.56
C GLY A 97 10.72 1.60 -26.93
N PRO A 98 9.40 1.39 -27.09
CA PRO A 98 8.38 2.31 -26.59
C PRO A 98 8.36 2.42 -25.07
N ASP A 99 8.68 1.35 -24.34
CA ASP A 99 8.75 1.38 -22.87
C ASP A 99 9.91 2.25 -22.37
N ARG A 100 11.05 2.27 -23.09
CA ARG A 100 12.21 3.10 -22.72
C ARG A 100 11.90 4.59 -22.88
N GLU A 101 11.21 4.96 -23.96
CA GLU A 101 10.76 6.35 -24.16
C GLU A 101 9.70 6.74 -23.12
N ALA A 102 8.74 5.85 -22.84
CA ALA A 102 7.75 6.08 -21.79
C ALA A 102 8.42 6.28 -20.42
N PHE A 103 9.41 5.45 -20.06
CA PHE A 103 10.17 5.60 -18.82
C PHE A 103 10.91 6.94 -18.75
N ARG A 104 11.54 7.34 -19.86
CA ARG A 104 12.21 8.65 -19.99
C ARG A 104 11.24 9.81 -19.77
N HIS A 105 10.04 9.76 -20.35
CA HIS A 105 9.00 10.77 -20.11
C HIS A 105 8.56 10.80 -18.64
N LEU A 106 8.27 9.63 -18.05
CA LEU A 106 7.84 9.54 -16.66
C LEU A 106 8.91 10.04 -15.67
N LEU A 107 10.20 9.84 -15.95
CA LEU A 107 11.29 10.46 -15.17
C LEU A 107 11.35 11.97 -15.35
N ARG A 108 11.29 12.44 -16.61
CA ARG A 108 11.39 13.85 -16.97
C ARG A 108 10.27 14.67 -16.33
N ASP A 109 9.07 14.12 -16.33
CA ASP A 109 7.87 14.77 -15.79
C ASP A 109 7.79 14.64 -14.26
N GLY A 110 8.78 13.98 -13.63
CA GLY A 110 8.81 13.76 -12.19
C GLY A 110 7.65 12.90 -11.69
N VAL A 111 7.16 11.98 -12.54
CA VAL A 111 6.21 10.93 -12.17
C VAL A 111 6.93 9.82 -11.43
N ILE A 112 8.10 9.41 -11.91
CA ILE A 112 9.01 8.51 -11.18
C ILE A 112 10.06 9.40 -10.52
N MET A 113 10.08 9.43 -9.19
CA MET A 113 11.03 10.23 -8.41
C MET A 113 11.98 9.32 -7.63
N PRO A 114 13.27 9.26 -8.01
CA PRO A 114 14.28 8.60 -7.20
C PRO A 114 14.40 9.26 -5.82
N TRP A 115 14.31 8.46 -4.77
CA TRP A 115 14.62 8.88 -3.40
C TRP A 115 16.08 8.61 -3.07
N LEU A 116 16.76 9.64 -2.55
CA LEU A 116 18.14 9.59 -2.08
C LEU A 116 18.13 9.72 -0.56
N LEU A 117 18.60 8.70 0.16
CA LEU A 117 18.59 8.70 1.63
C LEU A 117 19.70 9.61 2.18
N GLY A 118 20.89 9.48 1.61
CA GLY A 118 22.07 10.27 1.92
C GLY A 118 23.00 10.45 0.73
N GLU A 119 22.60 9.91 -0.42
CA GLU A 119 23.39 9.99 -1.63
C GLU A 119 23.24 11.38 -2.26
N PRO A 120 24.35 11.98 -2.74
CA PRO A 120 24.30 13.29 -3.39
C PRO A 120 23.70 13.24 -4.79
N SER A 121 23.53 12.03 -5.37
CA SER A 121 23.21 11.82 -6.79
C SER A 121 22.39 10.55 -7.03
N PRO A 122 21.50 10.53 -8.03
CA PRO A 122 20.73 9.35 -8.39
C PRO A 122 21.57 8.23 -9.04
N VAL A 123 22.82 8.49 -9.43
CA VAL A 123 23.75 7.47 -9.94
C VAL A 123 24.83 7.21 -8.90
N PRO A 124 25.00 5.96 -8.41
CA PRO A 124 26.13 5.61 -7.55
C PRO A 124 27.48 5.93 -8.22
N ALA A 125 28.40 6.55 -7.47
CA ALA A 125 29.75 6.86 -7.97
C ALA A 125 30.57 5.60 -8.31
N GLN A 126 30.26 4.48 -7.65
CA GLN A 126 30.85 3.17 -7.91
C GLN A 126 29.74 2.17 -8.23
N ALA A 127 30.02 1.26 -9.16
CA ALA A 127 29.08 0.19 -9.48
C ALA A 127 28.84 -0.68 -8.23
N PRO A 128 27.58 -1.10 -7.97
CA PRO A 128 27.29 -2.05 -6.91
C PRO A 128 28.04 -3.38 -7.10
N GLU A 129 28.35 -4.07 -6.01
CA GLU A 129 29.01 -5.38 -6.04
C GLU A 129 28.06 -6.48 -6.56
N PHE A 130 28.38 -7.07 -7.73
CA PHE A 130 27.74 -8.23 -8.40
C PHE A 130 26.18 -8.22 -8.56
N GLU A 131 25.66 -9.08 -9.44
CA GLU A 131 24.22 -9.30 -9.76
C GLU A 131 23.38 -8.14 -10.35
N THR A 132 23.85 -6.88 -10.36
CA THR A 132 23.08 -5.74 -10.92
C THR A 132 23.76 -4.99 -12.05
N VAL A 133 24.82 -5.54 -12.66
CA VAL A 133 25.67 -4.82 -13.64
C VAL A 133 24.84 -4.29 -14.82
N ASP A 134 24.02 -5.14 -15.44
CA ASP A 134 23.22 -4.73 -16.61
C ASP A 134 22.16 -3.67 -16.27
N GLY A 135 21.51 -3.79 -15.10
CA GLY A 135 20.53 -2.82 -14.63
C GLY A 135 21.18 -1.48 -14.25
N PHE A 136 22.37 -1.52 -13.66
CA PHE A 136 23.14 -0.34 -13.27
C PHE A 136 23.63 0.45 -14.48
N GLU A 137 24.19 -0.25 -15.48
CA GLU A 137 24.66 0.37 -16.72
C GLU A 137 23.51 1.05 -17.47
N ALA A 138 22.37 0.36 -17.61
CA ALA A 138 21.17 0.93 -18.21
C ALA A 138 20.64 2.13 -17.41
N TRP A 139 20.69 2.08 -16.07
CA TRP A 139 20.25 3.18 -15.22
C TRP A 139 21.15 4.40 -15.37
N ARG A 140 22.48 4.21 -15.38
CA ARG A 140 23.44 5.28 -15.60
C ARG A 140 23.17 5.98 -16.93
N GLU A 141 23.06 5.22 -18.02
CA GLU A 141 22.76 5.79 -19.34
C GLU A 141 21.43 6.57 -19.34
N MET A 142 20.39 6.01 -18.71
CA MET A 142 19.09 6.67 -18.59
C MET A 142 19.20 7.99 -17.81
N ALA A 143 19.91 7.98 -16.69
CA ALA A 143 20.07 9.14 -15.81
C ALA A 143 20.96 10.24 -16.41
N GLU A 144 22.00 9.89 -17.15
CA GLU A 144 22.88 10.84 -17.85
C GLU A 144 22.17 11.51 -19.04
N THR A 145 21.18 10.84 -19.64
CA THR A 145 20.46 11.35 -20.83
C THR A 145 19.09 11.95 -20.50
N THR A 146 18.65 11.87 -19.24
CA THR A 146 17.30 12.28 -18.84
C THR A 146 17.35 13.10 -17.58
N ARG A 147 17.08 14.40 -17.72
CA ARG A 147 16.81 15.26 -16.58
C ARG A 147 15.60 14.74 -15.81
N MET A 148 15.72 14.62 -14.50
CA MET A 148 14.66 14.09 -13.62
C MET A 148 14.49 14.95 -12.35
N SER A 149 13.54 14.60 -11.49
CA SER A 149 13.42 15.15 -10.14
C SER A 149 13.84 14.11 -9.11
N CYS A 150 14.70 14.48 -8.16
CA CYS A 150 15.13 13.60 -7.07
C CYS A 150 14.58 14.09 -5.74
N LEU A 151 14.15 13.17 -4.88
CA LEU A 151 13.59 13.47 -3.57
C LEU A 151 14.63 13.20 -2.46
N ARG A 152 14.78 14.15 -1.54
CA ARG A 152 15.47 13.97 -0.26
C ARG A 152 14.58 14.42 0.90
N LEU A 153 14.95 14.04 2.12
CA LEU A 153 14.30 14.57 3.32
C LEU A 153 14.63 16.06 3.51
N SER A 154 15.86 16.44 3.18
CA SER A 154 16.33 17.82 3.01
C SER A 154 17.49 17.83 2.02
N TRP A 155 17.67 18.92 1.27
CA TRP A 155 18.89 19.15 0.49
C TRP A 155 19.99 19.85 1.29
N ASP A 156 19.73 20.25 2.53
CA ASP A 156 20.77 20.58 3.52
C ASP A 156 21.35 19.28 4.12
N GLU A 157 22.65 19.07 4.01
CA GLU A 157 23.28 17.79 4.41
C GLU A 157 23.17 17.50 5.91
N ALA A 158 23.27 18.54 6.76
CA ALA A 158 23.19 18.37 8.20
C ALA A 158 21.76 18.03 8.64
N GLU A 159 20.76 18.71 8.08
CA GLU A 159 19.36 18.42 8.29
C GLU A 159 18.97 17.06 7.72
N ASN A 160 19.40 16.72 6.50
CA ASN A 160 19.13 15.41 5.91
C ASN A 160 19.72 14.29 6.76
N ALA A 161 20.95 14.43 7.24
CA ALA A 161 21.55 13.45 8.15
C ALA A 161 20.77 13.33 9.47
N ALA A 162 20.24 14.43 10.00
CA ALA A 162 19.39 14.40 11.20
C ALA A 162 18.05 13.69 10.92
N MET A 163 17.35 14.05 9.86
CA MET A 163 16.07 13.45 9.48
C MET A 163 16.21 11.97 9.09
N SER A 164 17.29 11.58 8.43
CA SER A 164 17.58 10.17 8.12
C SER A 164 17.86 9.35 9.38
N ARG A 165 18.50 9.94 10.40
CA ARG A 165 18.61 9.31 11.73
C ARG A 165 17.24 9.19 12.39
N ASP A 166 16.39 10.22 12.29
CA ASP A 166 15.03 10.19 12.84
C ASP A 166 14.18 9.09 12.21
N LEU A 167 14.24 8.94 10.89
CA LEU A 167 13.60 7.84 10.15
C LEU A 167 14.05 6.47 10.71
N GLY A 168 15.36 6.28 10.94
CA GLY A 168 15.89 5.07 11.56
C GLY A 168 15.41 4.87 13.00
N ARG A 169 15.35 5.94 13.80
CA ARG A 169 14.83 5.91 15.17
C ARG A 169 13.35 5.55 15.23
N GLU A 170 12.54 6.04 14.29
CA GLU A 170 11.11 5.69 14.21
C GLU A 170 10.90 4.22 13.89
N PHE A 171 11.72 3.64 13.01
CA PHE A 171 11.72 2.21 12.75
C PHE A 171 12.10 1.43 14.02
N GLY A 172 13.20 1.81 14.69
CA GLY A 172 13.63 1.17 15.94
C GLY A 172 12.60 1.29 17.08
N ALA A 173 11.94 2.44 17.21
CA ALA A 173 10.88 2.67 18.19
C ALA A 173 9.67 1.76 17.94
N PHE A 174 9.28 1.54 16.67
CA PHE A 174 8.26 0.56 16.34
C PHE A 174 8.69 -0.85 16.75
N VAL A 175 9.92 -1.26 16.44
CA VAL A 175 10.42 -2.60 16.78
C VAL A 175 10.42 -2.82 18.29
N ASN A 176 10.82 -1.83 19.10
CA ASN A 176 10.73 -1.91 20.56
C ASN A 176 9.27 -2.03 21.05
N ASN A 177 8.35 -1.34 20.38
CA ASN A 177 6.92 -1.35 20.70
C ASN A 177 6.19 -2.62 20.26
N LEU A 178 6.84 -3.56 19.55
CA LEU A 178 6.28 -4.88 19.25
C LEU A 178 5.81 -5.62 20.51
N THR A 179 6.37 -5.27 21.67
CA THR A 179 5.98 -5.85 22.97
C THR A 179 4.57 -5.48 23.43
N GLN A 180 4.01 -4.39 22.89
CA GLN A 180 2.74 -3.77 23.28
C GLN A 180 1.62 -3.98 22.25
N LEU A 181 1.83 -4.85 21.26
CA LEU A 181 0.79 -5.14 20.27
C LEU A 181 -0.32 -6.00 20.87
N GLU A 182 -1.55 -5.75 20.43
CA GLU A 182 -2.74 -6.46 20.86
C GLU A 182 -2.96 -7.75 20.03
N PRO A 183 -3.18 -8.92 20.67
CA PRO A 183 -3.41 -10.20 19.99
C PRO A 183 -4.57 -10.18 18.99
N ASP A 184 -5.71 -9.60 19.35
CA ASP A 184 -6.91 -9.62 18.50
C ASP A 184 -6.67 -8.84 17.18
N ALA A 185 -5.95 -7.72 17.29
CA ALA A 185 -5.55 -6.95 16.12
C ALA A 185 -4.53 -7.71 15.26
N LEU A 186 -3.57 -8.43 15.87
CA LEU A 186 -2.65 -9.31 15.14
C LEU A 186 -3.40 -10.43 14.42
N GLN A 187 -4.34 -11.09 15.09
CA GLN A 187 -5.14 -12.17 14.51
C GLN A 187 -5.86 -11.71 13.25
N ARG A 188 -6.55 -10.57 13.33
CA ARG A 188 -7.22 -9.94 12.18
C ARG A 188 -6.22 -9.57 11.09
N ASP A 189 -5.25 -8.74 11.42
CA ASP A 189 -4.45 -8.01 10.42
C ASP A 189 -3.36 -8.87 9.78
N LEU A 190 -3.02 -10.02 10.38
CA LEU A 190 -2.14 -11.05 9.81
C LEU A 190 -2.91 -12.29 9.30
N ALA A 191 -4.24 -12.32 9.43
CA ALA A 191 -5.09 -13.46 9.09
C ALA A 191 -4.66 -14.77 9.77
N LEU A 192 -4.43 -14.69 11.08
CA LEU A 192 -4.07 -15.84 11.91
C LEU A 192 -5.32 -16.69 12.20
N THR A 193 -5.10 -17.99 12.41
CA THR A 193 -6.16 -19.00 12.52
C THR A 193 -7.06 -18.81 13.74
N ASP A 194 -6.46 -18.44 14.88
CA ASP A 194 -7.10 -18.41 16.18
C ASP A 194 -6.30 -17.54 17.17
N GLU A 195 -6.88 -17.32 18.35
CA GLU A 195 -6.31 -16.48 19.39
C GLU A 195 -5.02 -17.09 19.99
N GLU A 196 -4.91 -18.41 20.05
CA GLU A 196 -3.70 -19.08 20.58
C GLU A 196 -2.51 -18.82 19.66
N HIS A 197 -2.71 -18.94 18.35
CA HIS A 197 -1.74 -18.59 17.33
C HIS A 197 -1.36 -17.10 17.45
N ALA A 198 -2.33 -16.20 17.61
CA ALA A 198 -2.06 -14.77 17.78
C ALA A 198 -1.23 -14.46 19.04
N ARG A 199 -1.51 -15.11 20.16
CA ARG A 199 -0.71 -14.98 21.40
C ARG A 199 0.70 -15.56 21.23
N SER A 200 0.85 -16.65 20.50
CA SER A 200 2.16 -17.24 20.18
C SER A 200 3.01 -16.33 19.29
N VAL A 201 2.39 -15.72 18.27
CA VAL A 201 3.02 -14.68 17.44
C VAL A 201 3.43 -13.49 18.30
N LEU A 202 2.55 -12.98 19.18
CA LEU A 202 2.88 -11.89 20.10
C LEU A 202 4.05 -12.23 21.03
N ALA A 203 4.14 -13.46 21.53
CA ALA A 203 5.26 -13.91 22.34
C ALA A 203 6.59 -13.81 21.57
N ARG A 204 6.59 -14.21 20.29
CA ARG A 204 7.77 -14.01 19.43
C ARG A 204 8.06 -12.53 19.17
N LEU A 205 7.05 -11.72 18.87
CA LEU A 205 7.23 -10.28 18.65
C LEU A 205 7.80 -9.58 19.88
N ARG A 206 7.44 -10.02 21.10
CA ARG A 206 8.06 -9.57 22.35
C ARG A 206 9.55 -9.94 22.45
N GLU A 207 9.95 -11.11 21.96
CA GLU A 207 11.37 -11.48 21.89
C GLU A 207 12.14 -10.59 20.89
N VAL A 208 11.56 -10.32 19.73
CA VAL A 208 12.14 -9.41 18.74
C VAL A 208 12.32 -8.01 19.33
N GLY A 209 11.28 -7.48 20.00
CA GLY A 209 11.34 -6.16 20.64
C GLY A 209 12.36 -6.09 21.79
N ARG A 210 12.48 -7.14 22.62
CA ARG A 210 13.53 -7.22 23.65
C ARG A 210 14.92 -7.25 23.05
N TRP A 211 15.14 -8.05 22.00
CA TRP A 211 16.43 -8.09 21.32
C TRP A 211 16.79 -6.73 20.72
N ALA A 212 15.84 -6.04 20.09
CA ALA A 212 16.06 -4.70 19.57
C ALA A 212 16.40 -3.69 20.68
N HIS A 213 15.76 -3.80 21.84
CA HIS A 213 16.10 -2.99 23.01
C HIS A 213 17.53 -3.23 23.49
N ASP A 214 17.95 -4.50 23.62
CA ASP A 214 19.31 -4.87 24.03
C ASP A 214 20.37 -4.35 23.03
N GLU A 215 20.04 -4.34 21.73
CA GLU A 215 20.89 -3.79 20.68
C GLU A 215 21.06 -2.27 20.81
N LEU A 216 19.97 -1.55 21.06
CA LEU A 216 19.98 -0.10 21.24
C LEU A 216 20.68 0.30 22.54
N ASP A 217 20.48 -0.45 23.63
CA ASP A 217 21.17 -0.25 24.91
C ASP A 217 22.69 -0.46 24.78
N ALA A 218 23.10 -1.30 23.84
CA ALA A 218 24.50 -1.51 23.48
C ALA A 218 25.02 -0.56 22.39
N ASP A 219 24.32 0.55 22.12
CA ASP A 219 24.64 1.59 21.14
C ASP A 219 24.80 1.05 19.70
N ARG A 220 24.08 -0.03 19.35
CA ARG A 220 24.05 -0.60 18.00
C ARG A 220 22.76 -0.22 17.28
N THR A 221 22.86 0.08 16.00
CA THR A 221 21.70 0.37 15.15
C THR A 221 20.89 -0.90 14.91
N VAL A 222 19.57 -0.82 15.13
CA VAL A 222 18.60 -1.84 14.73
C VAL A 222 18.16 -1.55 13.31
N THR A 223 18.55 -2.42 12.38
CA THR A 223 18.15 -2.35 10.96
C THR A 223 17.31 -3.56 10.57
N ARG A 224 16.50 -3.43 9.52
CA ARG A 224 15.74 -4.56 8.95
C ARG A 224 16.65 -5.75 8.63
N GLN A 225 17.84 -5.48 8.08
CA GLN A 225 18.82 -6.52 7.75
C GLN A 225 19.20 -7.35 8.99
N ARG A 226 19.58 -6.70 10.09
CA ARG A 226 19.99 -7.41 11.31
C ARG A 226 18.84 -8.18 11.96
N LEU A 227 17.62 -7.64 11.88
CA LEU A 227 16.42 -8.34 12.32
C LEU A 227 16.16 -9.59 11.47
N TYR A 228 16.39 -9.54 10.16
CA TYR A 228 16.24 -10.69 9.27
C TYR A 228 17.29 -11.76 9.54
N GLU A 229 18.56 -11.37 9.63
CA GLU A 229 19.67 -12.26 10.02
C GLU A 229 19.34 -13.03 11.31
N ARG A 230 18.76 -12.33 12.31
CA ARG A 230 18.42 -12.95 13.59
C ARG A 230 17.18 -13.82 13.53
N PHE A 231 16.09 -13.34 12.93
CA PHE A 231 14.74 -13.91 13.13
C PHE A 231 14.07 -14.51 11.90
N VAL A 232 14.60 -14.30 10.69
CA VAL A 232 13.91 -14.66 9.43
C VAL A 232 14.73 -15.59 8.54
N VAL A 233 15.98 -15.24 8.23
CA VAL A 233 16.81 -16.03 7.30
C VAL A 233 17.58 -17.13 8.04
N ALA A 234 18.02 -18.15 7.31
CA ALA A 234 18.88 -19.20 7.85
C ALA A 234 20.22 -18.62 8.31
N ASP A 235 20.74 -19.13 9.43
CA ASP A 235 21.97 -18.62 10.02
C ASP A 235 23.16 -18.77 9.04
N GLY A 236 23.97 -17.72 8.93
CA GLY A 236 25.13 -17.69 8.02
C GLY A 236 24.81 -17.44 6.54
N THR A 237 23.55 -17.15 6.18
CA THR A 237 23.16 -16.76 4.82
C THR A 237 23.05 -15.25 4.67
N ASN A 238 23.14 -14.74 3.43
CA ASN A 238 22.88 -13.34 3.15
C ASN A 238 21.37 -13.11 3.03
N VAL A 239 20.88 -12.00 3.59
CA VAL A 239 19.46 -11.60 3.49
C VAL A 239 19.01 -11.45 2.04
N THR A 240 19.91 -11.02 1.14
CA THR A 240 19.62 -10.88 -0.29
C THR A 240 19.27 -12.22 -0.95
N ASP A 241 19.79 -13.33 -0.45
CA ASP A 241 19.57 -14.67 -1.02
C ASP A 241 18.16 -15.19 -0.75
N CYS A 242 17.39 -14.53 0.13
CA CYS A 242 16.02 -14.90 0.50
C CYS A 242 15.89 -16.37 0.98
N ARG A 243 16.94 -16.89 1.63
CA ARG A 243 16.95 -18.22 2.27
C ARG A 243 16.26 -18.17 3.62
N TYR A 244 14.93 -18.18 3.61
CA TYR A 244 14.13 -18.05 4.83
C TYR A 244 14.06 -19.36 5.60
N ASP A 245 14.25 -19.28 6.92
CA ASP A 245 14.28 -20.43 7.80
C ASP A 245 12.89 -20.73 8.37
N GLY A 246 12.21 -21.70 7.75
CA GLY A 246 10.90 -22.18 8.22
C GLY A 246 10.93 -22.79 9.63
N ALA A 247 12.10 -23.14 10.18
CA ALA A 247 12.23 -23.63 11.54
C ALA A 247 12.28 -22.51 12.59
N LYS A 248 12.44 -21.23 12.20
CA LYS A 248 12.35 -20.09 13.12
C LYS A 248 10.87 -19.81 13.43
N PRO A 249 10.42 -19.93 14.71
CA PRO A 249 9.02 -19.65 15.07
C PRO A 249 8.54 -18.29 14.59
N HIS A 250 7.41 -18.26 13.88
CA HIS A 250 6.70 -17.07 13.40
C HIS A 250 7.55 -16.13 12.52
N ALA A 251 8.50 -16.67 11.77
CA ALA A 251 9.35 -15.89 10.85
C ALA A 251 8.53 -15.14 9.79
N ALA A 252 7.41 -15.71 9.34
CA ALA A 252 6.54 -15.10 8.33
C ALA A 252 5.93 -13.79 8.84
N GLU A 253 5.34 -13.83 10.04
CA GLU A 253 4.64 -12.72 10.68
C GLU A 253 5.62 -11.61 11.06
N VAL A 254 6.78 -11.98 11.61
CA VAL A 254 7.88 -11.04 11.89
C VAL A 254 8.29 -10.31 10.62
N LYS A 255 8.58 -11.06 9.54
CA LYS A 255 8.98 -10.48 8.26
C LYS A 255 7.92 -9.53 7.70
N GLN A 256 6.65 -9.95 7.72
CA GLN A 256 5.52 -9.19 7.21
C GLN A 256 5.36 -7.83 7.91
N LEU A 257 5.44 -7.78 9.24
CA LEU A 257 5.37 -6.53 10.00
C LEU A 257 6.57 -5.62 9.74
N LEU A 258 7.77 -6.19 9.66
CA LEU A 258 8.99 -5.42 9.38
C LEU A 258 9.00 -4.84 7.96
N ASP A 259 8.58 -5.59 6.95
CA ASP A 259 8.44 -5.10 5.57
C ASP A 259 7.37 -4.02 5.47
N LEU A 260 6.23 -4.19 6.14
CA LEU A 260 5.17 -3.19 6.16
C LEU A 260 5.67 -1.89 6.81
N LYS A 261 6.30 -1.97 8.00
CA LYS A 261 6.85 -0.77 8.66
C LYS A 261 7.91 -0.12 7.78
N TYR A 262 8.81 -0.91 7.18
CA TYR A 262 9.87 -0.38 6.33
C TYR A 262 9.30 0.45 5.16
N ALA A 263 8.28 -0.08 4.48
CA ALA A 263 7.63 0.61 3.36
C ALA A 263 6.83 1.85 3.79
N THR A 264 6.11 1.80 4.91
CA THR A 264 5.34 2.95 5.40
C THR A 264 6.23 4.04 5.99
N ASN A 265 7.41 3.71 6.51
CA ASN A 265 8.30 4.66 7.18
C ASN A 265 8.72 5.81 6.24
N LEU A 266 9.16 5.48 5.02
CA LEU A 266 9.51 6.50 4.02
C LEU A 266 8.29 7.32 3.64
N ALA A 267 7.15 6.66 3.38
CA ALA A 267 5.92 7.33 2.99
C ALA A 267 5.49 8.36 4.04
N ASP A 268 5.57 8.01 5.34
CA ASP A 268 5.25 8.92 6.43
C ASP A 268 6.25 10.07 6.55
N ALA A 269 7.55 9.80 6.38
CA ALA A 269 8.58 10.83 6.50
C ALA A 269 8.49 11.93 5.43
N VAL A 270 7.86 11.64 4.29
CA VAL A 270 7.61 12.63 3.22
C VAL A 270 6.12 12.97 3.03
N ASP A 271 5.26 12.54 3.96
CA ASP A 271 3.80 12.79 3.99
C ASP A 271 3.04 12.35 2.73
N VAL A 272 3.29 11.11 2.29
CA VAL A 272 2.66 10.51 1.09
C VAL A 272 2.04 9.15 1.38
N PHE A 273 1.31 8.60 0.42
CA PHE A 273 0.68 7.29 0.58
C PHE A 273 1.69 6.15 0.49
N CYS A 274 1.46 5.06 1.21
CA CYS A 274 2.11 3.78 0.93
C CYS A 274 1.13 2.90 0.17
N ILE A 275 1.49 2.49 -1.04
CA ILE A 275 0.70 1.53 -1.81
C ILE A 275 1.16 0.13 -1.42
N THR A 276 0.28 -0.56 -0.69
CA THR A 276 0.47 -1.94 -0.26
C THR A 276 -0.28 -2.88 -1.21
N PRO A 277 0.31 -4.01 -1.63
CA PRO A 277 -0.39 -5.02 -2.43
C PRO A 277 -1.50 -5.70 -1.65
N GLY A 278 -2.61 -6.08 -2.32
CA GLY A 278 -3.81 -6.58 -1.64
C GLY A 278 -3.65 -7.85 -0.78
N ASP A 279 -2.63 -8.69 -1.03
CA ASP A 279 -2.31 -9.89 -0.21
C ASP A 279 -1.16 -9.65 0.79
N SER A 280 -0.80 -8.38 1.01
CA SER A 280 0.13 -7.95 2.07
C SER A 280 -0.66 -7.50 3.32
N PRO A 281 -0.07 -7.54 4.52
CA PRO A 281 -0.72 -7.01 5.71
C PRO A 281 -1.10 -5.54 5.55
N ARG A 282 -2.26 -5.17 6.12
CA ARG A 282 -2.75 -3.79 6.15
C ARG A 282 -1.93 -2.96 7.13
N ARG A 283 -1.86 -1.64 6.94
CA ARG A 283 -1.19 -0.70 7.87
C ARG A 283 -1.66 -0.83 9.32
N THR A 284 -2.92 -1.21 9.54
CA THR A 284 -3.49 -1.51 10.86
C THR A 284 -2.68 -2.55 11.64
N ALA A 285 -2.00 -3.48 10.96
CA ALA A 285 -1.12 -4.47 11.59
C ALA A 285 0.02 -3.83 12.40
N LEU A 286 0.40 -2.59 12.09
CA LEU A 286 1.42 -1.85 12.84
C LEU A 286 0.91 -1.29 14.18
N GLN A 287 -0.41 -1.25 14.39
CA GLN A 287 -1.08 -0.77 15.60
C GLN A 287 -0.51 0.57 16.12
N GLU A 288 -0.29 1.51 15.21
CA GLU A 288 0.34 2.79 15.52
C GLU A 288 -0.56 3.62 16.45
N SER A 289 -0.04 3.99 17.61
CA SER A 289 -0.75 4.92 18.50
C SER A 289 -0.89 6.32 17.88
N LEU A 290 -1.84 7.11 18.38
CA LEU A 290 -1.95 8.55 18.06
C LEU A 290 -0.63 9.31 18.29
N ALA A 291 0.20 8.86 19.23
CA ALA A 291 1.50 9.45 19.52
C ALA A 291 2.62 9.03 18.54
N ALA A 292 2.44 7.94 17.79
CA ALA A 292 3.45 7.38 16.89
C ALA A 292 3.57 8.15 15.55
N ARG A 293 2.54 8.91 15.14
CA ARG A 293 2.57 9.75 13.91
C ARG A 293 3.16 11.17 14.12
N ARG A 294 4.10 11.34 15.04
CA ARG A 294 4.73 12.66 15.34
C ARG A 294 5.78 13.08 14.28
N GLY A 295 5.34 13.34 13.04
CA GLY A 295 6.12 14.04 12.02
C GLY A 295 5.93 15.57 12.07
N ARG A 296 6.90 16.34 11.56
CA ARG A 296 6.90 17.82 11.55
C ARG A 296 5.74 18.40 10.70
N GLY A 297 4.65 18.82 11.35
CA GLY A 297 3.53 19.52 10.68
C GLY A 297 2.19 19.43 11.40
N ARG A 298 2.20 19.41 12.73
CA ARG A 298 1.07 19.15 13.65
C ARG A 298 -0.18 20.03 13.40
N ALA A 299 -1.11 19.55 12.58
CA ALA A 299 -2.51 19.68 12.94
C ALA A 299 -2.86 18.53 13.89
N GLU A 300 -3.58 18.80 14.98
CA GLU A 300 -4.26 17.72 15.69
C GLU A 300 -5.16 16.99 14.69
N LEU A 301 -5.21 15.65 14.77
CA LEU A 301 -6.14 14.90 13.93
C LEU A 301 -7.56 15.44 14.17
N PRO A 302 -8.37 15.67 13.12
CA PRO A 302 -9.74 16.13 13.29
C PRO A 302 -10.50 15.16 14.19
N SER A 303 -11.24 15.68 15.17
CA SER A 303 -12.14 14.84 15.96
C SER A 303 -13.32 14.40 15.09
N THR A 304 -13.78 13.18 15.31
CA THR A 304 -14.99 12.60 14.71
C THR A 304 -15.78 11.83 15.76
N ASP A 305 -17.02 11.47 15.42
CA ASP A 305 -17.92 10.68 16.26
C ASP A 305 -18.64 9.59 15.45
N ALA A 306 -19.37 8.72 16.14
CA ALA A 306 -20.14 7.66 15.49
C ALA A 306 -21.23 8.21 14.55
N ASP A 307 -21.84 9.36 14.85
CA ASP A 307 -22.91 9.91 14.01
C ASP A 307 -22.38 10.36 12.65
N GLN A 308 -21.21 10.99 12.62
CA GLN A 308 -20.52 11.35 11.38
C GLN A 308 -20.15 10.10 10.58
N LEU A 309 -19.61 9.07 11.22
CA LEU A 309 -19.24 7.81 10.55
C LEU A 309 -20.48 7.03 10.06
N ILE A 310 -21.59 7.04 10.80
CA ILE A 310 -22.87 6.49 10.35
C ILE A 310 -23.40 7.28 9.15
N THR A 311 -23.31 8.61 9.19
CA THR A 311 -23.73 9.48 8.09
C THR A 311 -22.91 9.20 6.85
N LEU A 312 -21.59 9.00 6.98
CA LEU A 312 -20.72 8.54 5.90
C LEU A 312 -21.26 7.24 5.29
N LEU A 313 -21.50 6.22 6.11
CA LEU A 313 -21.98 4.92 5.62
C LEU A 313 -23.36 4.99 4.97
N ARG A 314 -24.26 5.85 5.47
CA ARG A 314 -25.60 6.07 4.88
C ARG A 314 -25.55 6.76 3.53
N ASN A 315 -24.69 7.76 3.40
CA ASN A 315 -24.63 8.60 2.20
C ASN A 315 -23.82 7.94 1.08
N LEU A 316 -23.00 6.93 1.40
CA LEU A 316 -22.31 6.11 0.41
C LEU A 316 -23.28 5.19 -0.33
N ALA A 317 -23.69 5.61 -1.53
CA ALA A 317 -24.50 4.81 -2.44
C ALA A 317 -23.78 4.60 -3.77
N PHE A 318 -23.13 3.46 -3.97
CA PHE A 318 -22.44 3.14 -5.23
C PHE A 318 -23.39 2.61 -6.32
N GLN A 319 -24.62 3.12 -6.38
CA GLN A 319 -25.65 2.67 -7.33
C GLN A 319 -25.34 3.12 -8.77
N ASP A 320 -24.77 4.30 -8.95
CA ASP A 320 -24.51 4.86 -10.29
C ASP A 320 -23.29 4.24 -10.98
N ILE A 321 -22.41 3.57 -10.22
CA ILE A 321 -21.19 2.93 -10.76
C ILE A 321 -21.34 1.41 -10.96
N GLN A 322 -22.53 0.87 -10.74
CA GLN A 322 -22.81 -0.57 -10.81
C GLN A 322 -22.46 -1.17 -12.18
N GLY A 323 -22.68 -0.39 -13.26
CA GLY A 323 -22.33 -0.77 -14.63
C GLY A 323 -20.82 -0.92 -14.85
N LEU A 324 -20.00 -0.12 -14.17
CA LEU A 324 -18.54 -0.16 -14.26
C LEU A 324 -17.94 -1.32 -13.44
N LEU A 325 -18.63 -1.74 -12.38
CA LEU A 325 -18.24 -2.91 -11.58
C LEU A 325 -18.60 -4.24 -12.27
N GLU A 326 -19.31 -4.24 -13.40
CA GLU A 326 -19.67 -5.47 -14.11
C GLU A 326 -18.46 -6.20 -14.67
N ALA A 327 -17.45 -5.45 -15.12
CA ALA A 327 -16.36 -5.99 -15.92
C ALA A 327 -15.06 -5.19 -15.74
N VAL A 328 -14.41 -5.36 -14.59
CA VAL A 328 -13.16 -4.64 -14.27
C VAL A 328 -11.96 -5.28 -14.99
N PRO A 329 -11.20 -4.51 -15.80
CA PRO A 329 -10.05 -5.01 -16.57
C PRO A 329 -8.85 -5.40 -15.71
N THR A 330 -8.03 -6.36 -16.16
CA THR A 330 -6.73 -6.68 -15.51
C THR A 330 -5.58 -5.80 -15.99
N LEU A 331 -4.70 -5.48 -15.04
CA LEU A 331 -3.46 -4.74 -15.28
C LEU A 331 -2.28 -5.66 -15.67
N ASP A 332 -2.46 -6.99 -15.63
CA ASP A 332 -1.39 -7.97 -15.86
C ASP A 332 -0.80 -7.89 -17.29
N HIS A 333 -1.50 -7.26 -18.22
CA HIS A 333 -1.09 -7.09 -19.61
C HIS A 333 -0.63 -5.68 -19.96
N LEU A 334 -0.58 -4.73 -19.03
CA LEU A 334 -0.09 -3.40 -19.40
C LEU A 334 1.43 -3.41 -19.58
N SER A 335 1.91 -2.72 -20.62
CA SER A 335 3.31 -2.29 -20.70
C SER A 335 3.47 -0.92 -20.04
N LEU A 336 4.71 -0.45 -19.85
CA LEU A 336 4.93 0.89 -19.31
C LEU A 336 4.44 1.97 -20.29
N SER A 337 4.63 1.74 -21.59
CA SER A 337 4.12 2.61 -22.64
C SER A 337 2.60 2.59 -22.80
N ASP A 338 1.90 1.55 -22.33
CA ASP A 338 0.44 1.59 -22.18
C ASP A 338 0.07 2.54 -21.04
N VAL A 339 0.74 2.43 -19.89
CA VAL A 339 0.52 3.31 -18.73
C VAL A 339 0.78 4.78 -19.08
N HIS A 340 1.89 5.07 -19.75
CA HIS A 340 2.18 6.43 -20.20
C HIS A 340 1.10 6.95 -21.16
N ALA A 341 0.62 6.12 -22.10
CA ALA A 341 -0.46 6.53 -23.00
C ALA A 341 -1.76 6.83 -22.23
N VAL A 342 -2.15 6.01 -21.27
CA VAL A 342 -3.32 6.26 -20.40
C VAL A 342 -3.22 7.59 -19.67
N ARG A 343 -2.03 7.95 -19.17
CA ARG A 343 -1.81 9.22 -18.46
C ARG A 343 -1.94 10.46 -19.33
N LEU A 344 -1.97 10.31 -20.66
CA LEU A 344 -2.22 11.39 -21.61
C LEU A 344 -3.70 11.54 -21.98
N GLU A 345 -4.55 10.62 -21.52
CA GLU A 345 -5.99 10.62 -21.80
C GLU A 345 -6.76 11.43 -20.74
N ASN A 346 -7.96 11.89 -21.12
CA ASN A 346 -8.82 12.68 -20.24
C ASN A 346 -9.29 11.87 -19.03
N GLU A 347 -9.56 10.57 -19.19
CA GLU A 347 -10.03 9.71 -18.11
C GLU A 347 -9.03 9.63 -16.95
N TRP A 348 -7.73 9.69 -17.25
CA TRP A 348 -6.71 9.76 -16.20
C TRP A 348 -6.67 11.14 -15.53
N ALA A 349 -6.78 12.21 -16.31
CA ALA A 349 -6.84 13.57 -15.77
C ALA A 349 -8.05 13.77 -14.85
N ASP A 350 -9.22 13.28 -15.25
CA ASP A 350 -10.45 13.33 -14.46
C ASP A 350 -10.30 12.56 -13.15
N TYR A 351 -9.78 11.32 -13.20
CA TYR A 351 -9.48 10.54 -11.99
C TYR A 351 -8.51 11.28 -11.07
N ARG A 352 -7.40 11.80 -11.60
CA ARG A 352 -6.39 12.54 -10.84
C ARG A 352 -7.03 13.75 -10.14
N ASP A 353 -7.81 14.55 -10.85
CA ASP A 353 -8.34 15.81 -10.35
C ASP A 353 -9.41 15.58 -9.27
N ILE A 354 -10.32 14.63 -9.49
CA ILE A 354 -11.33 14.24 -8.49
C ILE A 354 -10.64 13.67 -7.25
N PHE A 355 -9.66 12.77 -7.43
CA PHE A 355 -9.00 12.14 -6.30
C PHE A 355 -8.13 13.13 -5.50
N ALA A 356 -7.42 14.04 -6.17
CA ALA A 356 -6.65 15.10 -5.51
C ALA A 356 -7.58 16.03 -4.72
N GLY A 357 -8.74 16.38 -5.30
CA GLY A 357 -9.77 17.17 -4.61
C GLY A 357 -10.26 16.52 -3.32
N LEU A 358 -10.51 15.20 -3.35
CA LEU A 358 -10.92 14.45 -2.16
C LEU A 358 -9.82 14.43 -1.08
N VAL A 359 -8.56 14.15 -1.47
CA VAL A 359 -7.41 14.09 -0.56
C VAL A 359 -7.08 15.43 0.09
N GLN A 360 -7.42 16.56 -0.56
CA GLN A 360 -7.20 17.90 -0.02
C GLN A 360 -8.25 18.34 1.01
N ARG A 361 -9.52 17.93 0.84
CA ARG A 361 -10.61 18.35 1.75
C ARG A 361 -10.61 17.62 3.09
N ARG A 362 -10.12 16.36 3.13
CA ARG A 362 -9.90 15.53 4.34
C ARG A 362 -11.03 15.59 5.39
N SER A 363 -12.30 15.52 4.97
CA SER A 363 -13.44 15.48 5.88
C SER A 363 -14.38 14.32 5.56
N VAL A 364 -15.18 13.93 6.55
CA VAL A 364 -16.20 12.89 6.39
C VAL A 364 -17.25 13.28 5.35
N GLU A 365 -17.68 14.55 5.36
CA GLU A 365 -18.66 15.11 4.44
C GLU A 365 -18.14 15.10 3.00
N ALA A 366 -16.89 15.53 2.79
CA ALA A 366 -16.27 15.50 1.47
C ALA A 366 -16.10 14.07 0.94
N PHE A 367 -15.85 13.10 1.82
CA PHE A 367 -15.74 11.69 1.44
C PHE A 367 -17.08 11.08 1.01
N ALA A 368 -18.16 11.50 1.66
CA ALA A 368 -19.52 11.02 1.40
C ALA A 368 -20.24 11.78 0.25
N ASP A 369 -19.63 12.82 -0.31
CA ASP A 369 -20.19 13.60 -1.41
C ASP A 369 -20.32 12.76 -2.68
N GLN A 370 -21.48 12.83 -3.35
CA GLN A 370 -21.76 11.99 -4.52
C GLN A 370 -20.95 12.42 -5.75
N ASP A 371 -20.74 13.73 -5.93
CA ASP A 371 -20.14 14.31 -7.13
C ASP A 371 -18.61 14.41 -7.04
N SER A 372 -18.05 14.42 -5.84
CA SER A 372 -16.62 14.63 -5.60
C SER A 372 -15.99 13.73 -4.53
N GLY A 373 -16.78 12.88 -3.88
CA GLY A 373 -16.33 11.95 -2.84
C GLY A 373 -15.90 10.59 -3.36
N ALA A 374 -15.96 9.57 -2.49
CA ALA A 374 -15.45 8.23 -2.80
C ALA A 374 -16.15 7.56 -4.00
N GLN A 375 -17.43 7.87 -4.22
CA GLN A 375 -18.20 7.39 -5.38
C GLN A 375 -17.65 7.94 -6.69
N ALA A 376 -17.49 9.26 -6.79
CA ALA A 376 -16.92 9.91 -7.97
C ALA A 376 -15.50 9.43 -8.27
N VAL A 377 -14.65 9.31 -7.24
CA VAL A 377 -13.28 8.76 -7.38
C VAL A 377 -13.32 7.34 -7.92
N THR A 378 -14.24 6.50 -7.42
CA THR A 378 -14.38 5.12 -7.90
C THR A 378 -14.83 5.08 -9.35
N GLY A 379 -15.83 5.87 -9.74
CA GLY A 379 -16.31 5.94 -11.12
C GLY A 379 -15.19 6.35 -12.07
N ALA A 380 -14.49 7.44 -11.77
CA ALA A 380 -13.37 7.93 -12.58
C ALA A 380 -12.22 6.91 -12.66
N TYR A 381 -11.89 6.24 -11.55
CA TYR A 381 -10.88 5.18 -11.54
C TYR A 381 -11.26 4.01 -12.44
N LEU A 382 -12.52 3.55 -12.40
CA LEU A 382 -12.98 2.45 -13.24
C LEU A 382 -12.99 2.85 -14.72
N SER A 383 -13.43 4.06 -15.07
CA SER A 383 -13.36 4.58 -16.45
C SER A 383 -11.92 4.65 -16.97
N MET A 384 -10.97 5.09 -16.13
CA MET A 384 -9.54 5.06 -16.46
C MET A 384 -9.04 3.64 -16.71
N LEU A 385 -9.48 2.64 -15.93
CA LEU A 385 -9.12 1.24 -16.15
C LEU A 385 -9.68 0.68 -17.47
N GLU A 386 -10.92 1.01 -17.82
CA GLU A 386 -11.50 0.65 -19.12
C GLU A 386 -10.68 1.24 -20.26
N ARG A 387 -10.29 2.52 -20.15
CA ARG A 387 -9.44 3.17 -21.16
C ARG A 387 -8.07 2.49 -21.29
N ALA A 388 -7.47 2.07 -20.17
CA ALA A 388 -6.23 1.31 -20.18
C ALA A 388 -6.35 -0.03 -20.91
N GLU A 389 -7.47 -0.74 -20.73
CA GLU A 389 -7.77 -1.97 -21.46
C GLU A 389 -7.87 -1.72 -22.97
N GLU A 390 -8.61 -0.68 -23.37
CA GLU A 390 -8.77 -0.31 -24.79
C GLU A 390 -7.42 -0.02 -25.47
N ILE A 391 -6.57 0.77 -24.81
CA ILE A 391 -5.23 1.11 -25.31
C ILE A 391 -4.39 -0.13 -25.50
N SER A 392 -4.34 -1.01 -24.49
CA SER A 392 -3.53 -2.23 -24.53
C SER A 392 -4.05 -3.20 -25.59
N THR A 393 -5.37 -3.37 -25.69
CA THR A 393 -6.03 -4.25 -26.66
C THR A 393 -5.76 -3.80 -28.10
N ARG A 394 -5.91 -2.49 -28.37
CA ARG A 394 -5.64 -1.91 -29.69
C ARG A 394 -4.20 -2.14 -30.13
N ARG A 395 -3.25 -2.03 -29.20
CA ARG A 395 -1.82 -2.23 -29.49
C ARG A 395 -1.45 -3.70 -29.74
N ARG A 396 -2.07 -4.62 -28.99
CA ARG A 396 -1.74 -6.05 -29.05
C ARG A 396 -2.48 -6.80 -30.16
N GLY A 397 -3.59 -6.26 -30.66
CA GLY A 397 -4.42 -6.94 -31.67
C GLY A 397 -5.03 -8.25 -31.18
N VAL A 398 -5.20 -8.41 -29.86
CA VAL A 398 -5.78 -9.61 -29.22
C VAL A 398 -7.24 -9.32 -28.87
N GLU A 399 -8.10 -10.34 -28.88
CA GLU A 399 -9.48 -10.23 -28.37
C GLU A 399 -9.52 -9.88 -26.87
N ARG A 400 -10.68 -9.36 -26.45
CA ARG A 400 -10.97 -8.85 -25.10
C ARG A 400 -10.44 -9.79 -24.01
N VAL A 401 -9.72 -9.22 -23.06
CA VAL A 401 -9.11 -9.93 -21.93
C VAL A 401 -10.20 -10.39 -20.94
N GLU A 402 -9.88 -11.42 -20.15
CA GLU A 402 -10.70 -11.88 -19.03
C GLU A 402 -11.09 -10.71 -18.09
N ARG A 403 -12.39 -10.48 -17.94
CA ARG A 403 -12.99 -9.45 -17.11
C ARG A 403 -13.53 -10.07 -15.83
N PHE A 404 -13.48 -9.31 -14.74
CA PHE A 404 -13.91 -9.79 -13.42
C PHE A 404 -15.02 -8.92 -12.86
N ALA A 405 -15.85 -9.53 -12.01
CA ALA A 405 -16.78 -8.78 -11.17
C ALA A 405 -15.98 -7.88 -10.22
N GLY A 406 -16.22 -6.58 -10.33
CA GLY A 406 -15.64 -5.56 -9.48
C GLY A 406 -16.29 -5.48 -8.11
N LEU A 407 -15.57 -4.90 -7.16
CA LEU A 407 -16.10 -4.49 -5.87
C LEU A 407 -15.45 -3.19 -5.42
N THR A 408 -16.15 -2.45 -4.56
CA THR A 408 -15.60 -1.33 -3.81
C THR A 408 -15.71 -1.63 -2.32
N GLU A 409 -14.67 -1.33 -1.56
CA GLU A 409 -14.62 -1.50 -0.11
C GLU A 409 -14.29 -0.16 0.55
N ILE A 410 -15.10 0.21 1.55
CA ILE A 410 -14.76 1.27 2.51
C ILE A 410 -14.42 0.60 3.83
N GLY A 411 -13.17 0.77 4.27
CA GLY A 411 -12.70 0.26 5.55
C GLY A 411 -12.61 1.39 6.58
N ILE A 412 -13.22 1.21 7.75
CA ILE A 412 -13.10 2.12 8.90
C ILE A 412 -12.39 1.36 10.01
N ASP A 413 -11.16 1.74 10.30
CA ASP A 413 -10.33 1.11 11.33
C ASP A 413 -10.33 1.98 12.60
N ILE A 414 -10.84 1.45 13.70
CA ILE A 414 -10.96 2.11 15.01
C ILE A 414 -10.18 1.27 16.03
N GLY A 415 -8.88 1.56 16.19
CA GLY A 415 -8.00 0.81 17.10
C GLY A 415 -8.07 -0.71 16.87
N ALA A 416 -8.74 -1.43 17.78
CA ALA A 416 -8.89 -2.89 17.74
C ALA A 416 -10.08 -3.38 16.88
N ILE A 417 -10.84 -2.51 16.24
CA ILE A 417 -12.01 -2.86 15.40
C ILE A 417 -11.80 -2.38 13.97
N THR A 418 -12.18 -3.21 12.99
CA THR A 418 -12.32 -2.79 11.60
C THR A 418 -13.74 -3.06 11.12
N ILE A 419 -14.35 -2.06 10.50
CA ILE A 419 -15.64 -2.17 9.80
C ILE A 419 -15.34 -2.07 8.31
N ASN A 420 -15.66 -3.11 7.53
CA ASN A 420 -15.61 -3.06 6.07
C ASN A 420 -17.03 -2.99 5.52
N ALA A 421 -17.35 -1.94 4.78
CA ALA A 421 -18.54 -1.84 3.96
C ALA A 421 -18.17 -2.22 2.52
N VAL A 422 -18.75 -3.31 2.02
CA VAL A 422 -18.44 -3.87 0.71
C VAL A 422 -19.63 -3.70 -0.22
N PHE A 423 -19.37 -3.03 -1.33
CA PHE A 423 -20.34 -2.71 -2.36
C PHE A 423 -20.11 -3.64 -3.55
N LEU A 424 -21.12 -4.45 -3.85
CA LEU A 424 -21.14 -5.41 -4.94
C LEU A 424 -22.26 -5.08 -5.92
N ARG A 425 -22.11 -5.59 -7.15
CA ARG A 425 -23.12 -5.38 -8.18
C ARG A 425 -24.47 -5.99 -7.77
N GLY A 426 -25.55 -5.22 -7.78
CA GLY A 426 -26.92 -5.71 -7.62
C GLY A 426 -27.26 -6.24 -6.23
N HIS A 427 -26.43 -5.94 -5.23
CA HIS A 427 -26.63 -6.34 -3.84
C HIS A 427 -26.64 -5.11 -2.95
N ALA A 428 -27.38 -5.19 -1.84
CA ALA A 428 -27.23 -4.25 -0.74
C ALA A 428 -25.77 -4.27 -0.22
N PRO A 429 -25.27 -3.15 0.35
CA PRO A 429 -23.94 -3.13 0.94
C PRO A 429 -23.80 -4.20 2.02
N ALA A 430 -22.79 -5.04 1.89
CA ALA A 430 -22.48 -6.05 2.89
C ALA A 430 -21.52 -5.45 3.92
N PHE A 431 -21.85 -5.57 5.20
CA PHE A 431 -21.00 -5.11 6.29
C PHE A 431 -20.28 -6.29 6.94
N GLU A 432 -18.97 -6.14 7.13
CA GLU A 432 -18.14 -7.09 7.85
C GLU A 432 -17.44 -6.35 8.98
N VAL A 433 -17.64 -6.82 10.22
CA VAL A 433 -16.97 -6.29 11.39
C VAL A 433 -15.96 -7.31 11.87
N VAL A 434 -14.70 -6.90 12.02
CA VAL A 434 -13.62 -7.75 12.53
C VAL A 434 -12.98 -7.12 13.76
N GLY A 435 -12.94 -7.89 14.85
CA GLY A 435 -12.49 -7.46 16.18
C GLY A 435 -13.65 -7.20 17.14
N ASP A 436 -13.34 -6.72 18.35
CA ASP A 436 -14.32 -6.40 19.38
C ASP A 436 -13.96 -5.11 20.15
N THR A 437 -14.99 -4.47 20.69
CA THR A 437 -14.98 -3.32 21.60
C THR A 437 -14.25 -3.55 22.92
N ILE A 438 -13.99 -4.80 23.33
CA ILE A 438 -13.18 -5.08 24.52
C ILE A 438 -11.77 -4.49 24.37
N GLY A 439 -11.15 -4.60 23.19
CA GLY A 439 -9.83 -4.02 22.90
C GLY A 439 -9.79 -2.48 22.93
N LEU A 440 -10.95 -1.81 23.04
CA LEU A 440 -11.06 -0.35 23.21
C LEU A 440 -11.27 0.05 24.67
N ALA A 441 -11.36 -0.90 25.60
CA ALA A 441 -11.59 -0.63 27.02
C ALA A 441 -10.40 0.13 27.64
N GLY A 442 -10.68 1.28 28.26
CA GLY A 442 -9.67 2.11 28.93
C GLY A 442 -8.96 3.12 28.03
N ALA A 443 -9.16 3.05 26.70
CA ALA A 443 -8.67 4.09 25.79
C ALA A 443 -9.50 5.37 25.92
N ARG A 444 -8.84 6.52 26.14
CA ARG A 444 -9.51 7.83 26.18
C ARG A 444 -9.84 8.36 24.79
N SER A 445 -9.01 8.02 23.83
CA SER A 445 -9.17 8.33 22.41
C SER A 445 -8.55 7.21 21.57
N ALA A 446 -9.07 7.03 20.35
CA ALA A 446 -8.48 6.15 19.36
C ALA A 446 -8.29 6.86 18.03
N ARG A 447 -7.34 6.36 17.24
CA ARG A 447 -7.19 6.75 15.85
C ARG A 447 -8.29 6.08 15.03
N VAL A 448 -8.86 6.83 14.08
CA VAL A 448 -9.79 6.32 13.08
C VAL A 448 -9.21 6.53 11.70
N ALA A 449 -8.92 5.45 11.00
CA ALA A 449 -8.49 5.51 9.61
C ALA A 449 -9.65 5.12 8.69
N VAL A 450 -9.99 5.97 7.73
CA VAL A 450 -10.95 5.63 6.67
C VAL A 450 -10.19 5.35 5.40
N ARG A 451 -10.40 4.15 4.87
CA ARG A 451 -9.77 3.64 3.66
C ARG A 451 -10.82 3.45 2.58
N TRP A 452 -10.41 3.77 1.37
CA TRP A 452 -11.11 3.43 0.15
C TRP A 452 -10.32 2.37 -0.59
N GLY A 453 -11.02 1.39 -1.18
CA GLY A 453 -10.41 0.42 -2.07
C GLY A 453 -11.34 -0.04 -3.18
N VAL A 454 -10.74 -0.35 -4.32
CA VAL A 454 -11.40 -0.93 -5.49
C VAL A 454 -10.70 -2.24 -5.84
N GLY A 455 -11.49 -3.24 -6.15
CA GLY A 455 -11.00 -4.60 -6.32
C GLY A 455 -11.92 -5.47 -7.15
N ARG A 456 -11.68 -6.79 -7.04
CA ARG A 456 -12.35 -7.82 -7.80
C ARG A 456 -12.66 -9.06 -6.97
N ILE A 457 -13.67 -9.81 -7.40
CA ILE A 457 -13.99 -11.13 -6.88
C ILE A 457 -13.19 -12.19 -7.65
N LEU A 458 -12.46 -13.05 -6.93
CA LEU A 458 -11.67 -14.12 -7.49
C LEU A 458 -12.39 -15.48 -7.31
N GLY A 459 -13.06 -15.95 -8.37
CA GLY A 459 -13.57 -17.33 -8.51
C GLY A 459 -14.64 -17.79 -7.50
N ARG A 460 -14.95 -19.10 -7.51
CA ARG A 460 -16.06 -19.76 -6.77
C ARG A 460 -15.96 -19.77 -5.23
N ARG A 461 -14.91 -19.18 -4.61
CA ARG A 461 -14.65 -19.29 -3.16
C ARG A 461 -14.72 -17.96 -2.39
N SER A 462 -15.49 -16.98 -2.87
CA SER A 462 -15.74 -15.72 -2.14
C SER A 462 -14.47 -14.91 -1.79
N ARG A 463 -13.32 -15.19 -2.42
CA ARG A 463 -12.08 -14.47 -2.15
C ARG A 463 -12.13 -13.12 -2.86
N ARG A 464 -12.15 -12.06 -2.06
CA ARG A 464 -12.08 -10.67 -2.52
C ARG A 464 -10.60 -10.29 -2.63
N ARG A 465 -10.27 -9.51 -3.65
CA ARG A 465 -8.95 -8.89 -3.78
C ARG A 465 -9.12 -7.42 -4.06
N LEU A 466 -8.61 -6.58 -3.18
CA LEU A 466 -8.47 -5.15 -3.46
C LEU A 466 -7.25 -4.95 -4.34
N ASP A 467 -7.48 -4.36 -5.51
CA ASP A 467 -6.40 -4.00 -6.42
C ASP A 467 -5.77 -2.70 -5.95
N THR A 468 -6.58 -1.68 -5.68
CA THR A 468 -6.11 -0.40 -5.15
C THR A 468 -6.73 -0.14 -3.79
N THR A 469 -5.91 0.35 -2.86
CA THR A 469 -6.33 0.82 -1.55
C THR A 469 -5.58 2.09 -1.20
N ALA A 470 -6.29 3.08 -0.68
CA ALA A 470 -5.70 4.30 -0.15
C ALA A 470 -6.37 4.67 1.17
N GLN A 471 -5.57 5.03 2.18
CA GLN A 471 -6.07 5.61 3.41
C GLN A 471 -6.33 7.10 3.17
N ILE A 472 -7.59 7.51 3.14
CA ILE A 472 -7.99 8.86 2.72
C ILE A 472 -8.15 9.80 3.92
N LEU A 473 -8.73 9.28 5.00
CA LEU A 473 -8.93 10.06 6.23
C LEU A 473 -8.13 9.46 7.38
N ASP A 474 -7.60 10.35 8.21
CA ASP A 474 -7.04 10.02 9.51
C ASP A 474 -7.66 10.97 10.53
N LEU A 475 -8.42 10.40 11.46
CA LEU A 475 -9.30 11.11 12.38
C LEU A 475 -9.03 10.63 13.81
N ARG A 476 -9.58 11.36 14.78
CA ARG A 476 -9.55 11.00 16.20
C ARG A 476 -10.96 10.75 16.69
N LEU A 477 -11.17 9.62 17.35
CA LEU A 477 -12.42 9.32 18.04
C LEU A 477 -12.22 9.50 19.54
N ASP A 478 -13.03 10.38 20.13
CA ASP A 478 -13.06 10.59 21.57
C ASP A 478 -14.04 9.57 22.19
N ASP A 479 -13.67 8.91 23.29
CA ASP A 479 -14.42 7.77 23.87
C ASP A 479 -14.70 6.61 22.87
N PRO A 480 -13.63 5.97 22.35
CA PRO A 480 -13.73 5.05 21.22
C PRO A 480 -14.61 3.83 21.49
N LYS A 481 -14.72 3.38 22.75
CA LYS A 481 -15.57 2.25 23.11
C LYS A 481 -17.05 2.57 22.94
N ARG A 482 -17.49 3.75 23.40
CA ARG A 482 -18.89 4.16 23.28
C ARG A 482 -19.27 4.37 21.82
N GLU A 483 -18.44 5.11 21.10
CA GLU A 483 -18.69 5.44 19.70
C GLU A 483 -18.64 4.21 18.80
N ALA A 484 -17.68 3.29 19.00
CA ALA A 484 -17.66 2.02 18.28
C ALA A 484 -18.91 1.18 18.55
N ARG A 485 -19.38 1.10 19.81
CA ARG A 485 -20.63 0.37 20.12
C ARG A 485 -21.82 0.95 19.36
N LYS A 486 -21.95 2.27 19.33
CA LYS A 486 -23.02 2.96 18.59
C LYS A 486 -22.99 2.65 17.10
N LEU A 487 -21.79 2.57 16.50
CA LEU A 487 -21.62 2.11 15.11
C LEU A 487 -22.06 0.66 14.92
N LEU A 488 -21.65 -0.26 15.80
CA LEU A 488 -22.01 -1.67 15.71
C LEU A 488 -23.52 -1.92 15.88
N ASP A 489 -24.16 -1.19 16.80
CA ASP A 489 -25.61 -1.25 17.01
C ASP A 489 -26.35 -0.84 15.72
N TYR A 490 -25.92 0.26 15.08
CA TYR A 490 -26.45 0.71 13.79
C TYR A 490 -26.31 -0.35 12.68
N LEU A 491 -25.13 -0.97 12.55
CA LEU A 491 -24.88 -1.99 11.53
C LEU A 491 -25.72 -3.25 11.75
N THR A 492 -25.90 -3.65 13.01
CA THR A 492 -26.72 -4.81 13.40
C THR A 492 -28.18 -4.60 12.99
N ASP A 493 -28.70 -3.38 13.17
CA ASP A 493 -30.06 -3.04 12.76
C ASP A 493 -30.24 -3.03 11.23
N GLN A 494 -29.24 -2.59 10.46
CA GLN A 494 -29.28 -2.67 8.98
C GLN A 494 -29.31 -4.11 8.48
N THR A 495 -28.53 -5.00 9.12
CA THR A 495 -28.45 -6.42 8.71
C THR A 495 -29.75 -7.17 9.02
N ARG A 496 -30.50 -6.74 10.05
CA ARG A 496 -31.81 -7.28 10.41
C ARG A 496 -32.91 -6.87 9.43
N LEU A 497 -32.84 -5.67 8.85
CA LEU A 497 -33.84 -5.20 7.89
C LEU A 497 -33.76 -5.96 6.54
N ASP A 498 -32.57 -6.41 6.14
CA ASP A 498 -32.37 -7.24 4.93
C ASP A 498 -32.74 -8.72 5.12
N THR A 499 -33.07 -9.16 6.34
CA THR A 499 -33.48 -10.55 6.64
C THR A 499 -34.98 -10.73 6.88
N GLU A 500 -35.80 -9.69 6.71
CA GLU A 500 -37.24 -9.89 6.64
C GLU A 500 -37.62 -10.63 5.34
N PRO A 501 -38.33 -11.76 5.41
CA PRO A 501 -38.65 -12.58 4.24
C PRO A 501 -39.66 -11.84 3.36
N GLY A 502 -39.15 -11.14 2.35
CA GLY A 502 -39.93 -10.79 1.18
C GLY A 502 -40.39 -12.08 0.52
N ASN A 503 -41.67 -12.40 0.69
CA ASN A 503 -42.36 -13.51 0.03
C ASN A 503 -41.97 -13.59 -1.47
N GLY A 504 -41.19 -14.62 -1.81
CA GLY A 504 -40.83 -15.04 -3.16
C GLY A 504 -40.76 -16.58 -3.17
N PRO A 505 -41.24 -17.23 -4.24
CA PRO A 505 -42.05 -18.43 -4.16
C PRO A 505 -41.26 -19.67 -3.74
N ASP A 506 -41.96 -20.50 -2.99
CA ASP A 506 -41.65 -21.89 -2.70
C ASP A 506 -41.33 -22.62 -4.01
N MET A 507 -40.05 -22.95 -4.21
CA MET A 507 -39.57 -23.83 -5.28
C MET A 507 -39.41 -25.23 -4.67
N THR A 508 -40.51 -25.78 -4.18
CA THR A 508 -40.67 -27.21 -3.96
C THR A 508 -41.74 -27.74 -4.91
N ASP A 509 -41.40 -28.84 -5.58
CA ASP A 509 -42.14 -29.61 -6.59
C ASP A 509 -42.34 -28.97 -7.98
N ASP A 510 -41.60 -29.49 -8.96
CA ASP A 510 -42.23 -30.47 -9.87
C ASP A 510 -41.18 -31.38 -10.52
N SER A 511 -41.49 -32.67 -10.43
CA SER A 511 -40.85 -33.83 -11.02
C SER A 511 -41.20 -34.02 -12.50
N GLU A 512 -40.21 -34.40 -13.33
CA GLU A 512 -40.25 -35.54 -14.27
C GLU A 512 -38.85 -35.85 -14.80
#